data_AF-A0AA35TMJ0-F1
#
_entry.id   AF-A0AA35TMJ0-F1
#
_cell.length_a   1.000
_cell.length_b   1.000
_cell.length_c   1.000
_cell.angle_alpha   90.00
_cell.angle_beta   90.00
_cell.angle_gamma   90.00
#
_symmetry.space_group_name_H-M   'P 1'
#
loop_
_entity.id
_entity.type
_entity.pdbx_description
1 polymer ?
#
loop_
_entity_poly.entity_id
_entity_poly.type
_entity_poly.pdbx_seq_one_letter_code
_entity_poly.pdbx_strand_id
1 'polypeptide(L)'
;MSTVPVYICVTQEPLMEEYSIAAQVWKLNAVDMCELAKNSVLMSSFEDCVKQHWLGVNYNEEGPAGNDITRTNVPNIRVAYRHETLVEELKNILQWDGGTTDD
;
A
#
# COMPACT_ATOMS: atom_id res chain seq x y z
N MET A 1 -6.19 -25.54 -10.42
CA MET A 1 -6.78 -24.19 -10.58
C MET A 1 -5.71 -23.29 -11.15
N SER A 2 -5.81 -22.94 -12.43
CA SER A 2 -4.93 -21.95 -13.07
C SER A 2 -5.76 -20.68 -13.22
N THR A 3 -5.57 -19.69 -12.35
CA THR A 3 -6.18 -18.36 -12.53
C THR A 3 -5.35 -17.64 -13.57
N VAL A 4 -5.63 -17.90 -14.85
CA VAL A 4 -4.96 -17.26 -15.98
C VAL A 4 -5.62 -15.90 -16.22
N PRO A 5 -4.93 -14.76 -15.98
CA PRO A 5 -5.48 -13.42 -16.19
C PRO A 5 -5.61 -13.02 -17.68
N VAL A 6 -5.37 -13.96 -18.60
CA VAL A 6 -5.25 -13.67 -20.05
C VAL A 6 -6.58 -13.86 -20.81
N TYR A 7 -7.54 -14.63 -20.29
CA TYR A 7 -8.78 -14.91 -21.05
C TYR A 7 -9.88 -13.84 -20.89
N ILE A 8 -9.63 -12.80 -20.10
CA ILE A 8 -10.61 -11.72 -19.80
C ILE A 8 -10.15 -10.34 -20.22
N CYS A 9 -8.92 -10.16 -20.73
CA CYS A 9 -8.46 -8.85 -21.17
C CYS A 9 -8.86 -8.59 -22.63
N VAL A 10 -9.79 -7.64 -22.83
CA VAL A 10 -10.19 -7.15 -24.17
C VAL A 10 -9.53 -5.81 -24.51
N THR A 11 -8.63 -5.29 -23.66
CA THR A 11 -7.98 -3.97 -23.86
C THR A 11 -6.45 -3.96 -23.65
N GLN A 12 -5.78 -2.92 -24.19
CA GLN A 12 -4.32 -2.78 -24.27
C GLN A 12 -3.60 -2.46 -22.94
N GLU A 13 -4.33 -2.31 -21.83
CA GLU A 13 -3.76 -2.02 -20.50
C GLU A 13 -4.39 -2.92 -19.42
N PRO A 14 -3.99 -4.21 -19.34
CA PRO A 14 -4.64 -5.23 -18.51
C PRO A 14 -4.67 -4.88 -17.01
N LEU A 15 -3.66 -4.14 -16.54
CA LEU A 15 -3.60 -3.67 -15.14
C LEU A 15 -4.64 -2.59 -14.85
N MET A 16 -4.89 -1.66 -15.79
CA MET A 16 -5.89 -0.61 -15.57
C MET A 16 -7.31 -1.17 -15.52
N GLU A 17 -7.58 -2.26 -16.25
CA GLU A 17 -8.86 -2.94 -16.26
C GLU A 17 -9.17 -3.62 -14.91
N GLU A 18 -8.20 -4.35 -14.33
CA GLU A 18 -8.36 -4.97 -13.00
C GLU A 18 -8.57 -3.94 -11.89
N TYR A 19 -7.81 -2.84 -11.93
CA TYR A 19 -7.95 -1.74 -10.97
C TYR A 19 -9.30 -1.03 -11.11
N SER A 20 -9.82 -0.89 -12.34
CA SER A 20 -11.14 -0.30 -12.60
C SER A 20 -12.28 -1.16 -12.07
N ILE A 21 -12.19 -2.49 -12.25
CA ILE A 21 -13.16 -3.45 -11.72
C ILE A 21 -13.10 -3.45 -10.18
N ALA A 22 -11.90 -3.52 -9.60
CA ALA A 22 -11.72 -3.48 -8.15
C ALA A 22 -12.29 -2.18 -7.53
N ALA A 23 -12.04 -1.03 -8.16
CA ALA A 23 -12.58 0.25 -7.70
C ALA A 23 -14.11 0.28 -7.69
N GLN A 24 -14.76 -0.28 -8.73
CA GLN A 24 -16.21 -0.32 -8.83
C GLN A 24 -16.85 -1.30 -7.83
N VAL A 25 -16.24 -2.48 -7.63
CA VAL A 25 -16.74 -3.51 -6.73
C VAL A 25 -16.57 -3.11 -5.27
N TRP A 26 -15.41 -2.55 -4.90
CA TRP A 26 -15.06 -2.21 -3.52
C TRP A 26 -15.31 -0.74 -3.18
N LYS A 27 -15.85 0.05 -4.12
CA LYS A 27 -16.13 1.49 -3.98
C LYS A 27 -14.89 2.27 -3.51
N LEU A 28 -13.73 1.94 -4.09
CA LEU A 28 -12.47 2.60 -3.78
C LEU A 28 -12.47 4.03 -4.32
N ASN A 29 -12.04 4.98 -3.50
CA ASN A 29 -11.88 6.36 -3.93
C ASN A 29 -10.51 6.57 -4.60
N ALA A 30 -10.27 7.77 -5.17
CA ALA A 30 -9.00 8.09 -5.83
C ALA A 30 -7.77 7.94 -4.91
N VAL A 31 -7.88 8.33 -3.65
CA VAL A 31 -6.84 8.15 -2.62
C VAL A 31 -6.59 6.67 -2.32
N ASP A 32 -7.63 5.82 -2.28
CA ASP A 32 -7.48 4.37 -2.11
C ASP A 32 -6.68 3.75 -3.26
N MET A 33 -6.99 4.18 -4.48
CA MET A 33 -6.29 3.72 -5.69
C MET A 33 -4.84 4.20 -5.72
N CYS A 34 -4.57 5.45 -5.33
CA CYS A 34 -3.22 5.99 -5.21
C CYS A 34 -2.40 5.27 -4.13
N GLU A 35 -3.01 4.93 -2.99
CA GLU A 35 -2.35 4.14 -1.95
C GLU A 35 -2.01 2.73 -2.43
N LEU A 36 -2.94 2.08 -3.14
CA LEU A 36 -2.71 0.76 -3.71
C LEU A 36 -1.58 0.79 -4.77
N ALA A 37 -1.55 1.82 -5.62
CA ALA A 37 -0.49 2.01 -6.60
C ALA A 37 0.87 2.24 -5.93
N LYS A 38 0.91 3.10 -4.88
CA LYS A 38 2.12 3.33 -4.07
C LYS A 38 2.67 2.02 -3.50
N ASN A 39 1.81 1.21 -2.88
CA ASN A 39 2.21 -0.06 -2.26
C ASN A 39 2.67 -1.08 -3.32
N SER A 40 2.05 -1.06 -4.51
CA SER A 40 2.48 -1.91 -5.62
C SER A 40 3.90 -1.60 -6.09
N VAL A 41 4.25 -0.30 -6.18
CA VAL A 41 5.62 0.12 -6.48
C VAL A 41 6.58 -0.29 -5.36
N LEU A 42 6.18 -0.12 -4.09
CA LEU A 42 7.02 -0.49 -2.94
C LEU A 42 7.36 -1.99 -2.93
N MET A 43 6.37 -2.85 -3.17
CA MET A 43 6.49 -4.31 -3.16
C MET A 43 7.14 -4.89 -4.42
N SER A 44 7.22 -4.12 -5.50
CA SER A 44 7.87 -4.55 -6.74
C SER A 44 9.38 -4.78 -6.55
N SER A 45 9.97 -5.50 -7.49
CA SER A 45 11.43 -5.71 -7.57
C SER A 45 12.15 -4.61 -8.37
N PHE A 46 11.57 -3.41 -8.53
CA PHE A 46 12.26 -2.30 -9.17
C PHE A 46 13.47 -1.83 -8.35
N GLU A 47 14.48 -1.31 -9.04
CA GLU A 47 15.65 -0.71 -8.42
C GLU A 47 15.27 0.51 -7.57
N ASP A 48 16.04 0.78 -6.51
CA ASP A 48 15.78 1.88 -5.58
C ASP A 48 15.76 3.24 -6.28
N CYS A 49 16.58 3.44 -7.33
CA CYS A 49 16.58 4.69 -8.10
C CYS A 49 15.21 4.95 -8.78
N VAL A 50 14.54 3.88 -9.25
CA VAL A 50 13.22 3.96 -9.88
C VAL A 50 12.15 4.18 -8.81
N LYS A 51 12.23 3.48 -7.68
CA LYS A 51 11.31 3.69 -6.55
C LYS A 51 11.42 5.12 -5.99
N GLN A 52 12.63 5.63 -5.82
CA GLN A 52 12.88 7.02 -5.45
C GLN A 52 12.31 7.99 -6.47
N HIS A 53 12.38 7.65 -7.76
CA HIS A 53 11.80 8.46 -8.83
C HIS A 53 10.27 8.38 -8.89
N TRP A 54 9.58 7.42 -8.28
CA TRP A 54 8.10 7.43 -8.29
C TRP A 54 7.49 7.81 -6.95
N LEU A 55 8.13 7.44 -5.85
CA LEU A 55 7.59 7.60 -4.50
C LEU A 55 8.19 8.79 -3.73
N GLY A 56 9.37 9.27 -4.15
CA GLY A 56 10.13 10.30 -3.44
C GLY A 56 11.42 9.75 -2.84
N VAL A 57 12.38 10.65 -2.57
CA VAL A 57 13.71 10.28 -2.07
C VAL A 57 13.63 9.57 -0.72
N ASN A 58 12.68 9.96 0.12
CA ASN A 58 12.51 9.45 1.47
C ASN A 58 11.53 8.26 1.55
N TYR A 59 11.21 7.58 0.44
CA TYR A 59 10.17 6.52 0.44
C TYR A 59 10.40 5.36 1.41
N ASN A 60 11.64 5.19 1.90
CA ASN A 60 12.04 4.16 2.85
C ASN A 60 11.81 4.56 4.32
N GLU A 61 11.48 5.83 4.59
CA GLU A 61 11.15 6.31 5.93
C GLU A 61 9.75 5.86 6.35
N GLU A 62 9.57 5.57 7.63
CA GLU A 62 8.28 5.11 8.16
C GLU A 62 7.26 6.26 8.32
N GLY A 63 5.99 5.89 8.20
CA GLY A 63 4.87 6.81 8.43
C GLY A 63 4.84 7.99 7.43
N PRO A 64 4.35 9.16 7.87
CA PRO A 64 4.23 10.35 7.00
C PRO A 64 5.56 10.91 6.50
N ALA A 65 6.68 10.63 7.19
CA ALA A 65 7.99 11.13 6.83
C ALA A 65 8.48 10.59 5.48
N GLY A 66 8.08 9.37 5.13
CA GLY A 66 8.39 8.75 3.83
C GLY A 66 7.34 8.94 2.75
N ASN A 67 6.36 9.81 2.97
CA ASN A 67 5.32 10.07 1.99
C ASN A 67 5.47 11.44 1.33
N ASP A 68 5.78 11.44 0.04
CA ASP A 68 5.73 12.64 -0.78
C ASP A 68 4.38 12.75 -1.50
N ILE A 69 3.48 13.57 -0.93
CA ILE A 69 2.11 13.78 -1.47
C ILE A 69 2.15 14.23 -2.94
N THR A 70 3.17 15.01 -3.34
CA THR A 70 3.25 15.55 -4.70
C THR A 70 3.45 14.46 -5.76
N ARG A 71 3.86 13.26 -5.33
CA ARG A 71 4.16 12.13 -6.22
C ARG A 71 3.20 10.97 -6.00
N THR A 72 2.82 10.69 -4.76
CA THR A 72 1.96 9.56 -4.42
C THR A 72 0.48 9.92 -4.43
N ASN A 73 0.12 11.20 -4.32
CA ASN A 73 -1.25 11.69 -4.18
C ASN A 73 -2.02 11.07 -2.99
N VAL A 74 -1.30 10.50 -2.01
CA VAL A 74 -1.87 10.01 -0.76
C VAL A 74 -1.69 11.08 0.32
N PRO A 75 -2.75 11.56 0.97
CA PRO A 75 -2.64 12.54 2.05
C PRO A 75 -1.86 12.01 3.26
N ASN A 76 -1.01 12.83 3.87
CA ASN A 76 -0.23 12.45 5.05
C ASN A 76 -1.09 12.00 6.23
N ILE A 77 -2.29 12.55 6.41
CA ILE A 77 -3.22 12.11 7.46
C ILE A 77 -3.61 10.64 7.31
N ARG A 78 -3.76 10.15 6.08
CA ARG A 78 -4.08 8.74 5.82
C ARG A 78 -2.88 7.84 6.14
N VAL A 79 -1.68 8.27 5.76
CA VAL A 79 -0.45 7.52 6.07
C VAL A 79 -0.18 7.51 7.57
N ALA A 80 -0.40 8.63 8.26
CA ALA A 80 -0.29 8.75 9.71
C ALA A 80 -1.23 7.77 10.41
N TYR A 81 -2.52 7.77 10.03
CA TYR A 81 -3.50 6.84 10.59
C TYR A 81 -3.08 5.38 10.41
N ARG A 82 -2.64 4.98 9.20
CA ARG A 82 -2.18 3.60 8.95
C ARG A 82 -0.97 3.22 9.81
N HIS A 83 -0.03 4.15 9.98
CA HIS A 83 1.15 3.94 10.81
C HIS A 83 0.81 3.84 12.29
N GLU A 84 -0.02 4.76 12.81
CA GLU A 84 -0.49 4.76 14.20
C GLU A 84 -1.24 3.47 14.54
N THR A 85 -2.18 3.05 13.70
CA THR A 85 -2.88 1.77 13.87
C THR A 85 -1.92 0.59 13.88
N LEU A 86 -0.96 0.52 12.94
CA LEU A 86 0.02 -0.57 12.92
C LEU A 86 0.85 -0.62 14.21
N VAL A 87 1.33 0.52 14.69
CA VAL A 87 2.11 0.61 15.94
C VAL A 87 1.27 0.18 17.14
N GLU A 88 -0.02 0.56 17.17
CA GLU A 88 -0.95 0.15 18.21
C GLU A 88 -1.19 -1.37 18.20
N GLU A 89 -1.45 -1.96 17.04
CA GLU A 89 -1.63 -3.41 16.88
C GLU A 89 -0.37 -4.19 17.28
N LEU A 90 0.82 -3.73 16.86
CA LEU A 90 2.10 -4.33 17.26
C LEU A 90 2.31 -4.25 18.77
N LYS A 91 2.00 -3.11 19.38
CA LYS A 91 2.07 -2.91 20.83
C LYS A 91 1.14 -3.88 21.56
N ASN A 92 -0.07 -4.12 21.06
CA ASN A 92 -1.02 -5.06 21.64
C ASN A 92 -0.50 -6.51 21.57
N ILE A 93 0.06 -6.92 20.43
CA ILE A 93 0.64 -8.26 20.25
C ILE A 93 1.86 -8.47 21.16
N LEU A 94 2.77 -7.49 21.22
CA LEU A 94 3.98 -7.59 22.04
C LEU A 94 3.68 -7.55 23.55
N GLN A 95 2.62 -6.86 23.96
CA GLN A 95 2.14 -6.94 25.36
C GLN A 95 1.49 -8.28 25.68
N TRP A 96 0.78 -8.87 24.72
CA TRP A 96 0.14 -10.18 24.87
C TRP A 96 1.16 -11.32 24.98
N ASP A 97 2.28 -11.25 24.25
CA ASP A 97 3.37 -12.24 24.32
C ASP A 97 4.14 -12.23 25.66
N GLY A 98 3.90 -11.22 26.51
CA GLY A 98 4.39 -11.15 27.89
C GLY A 98 3.48 -11.80 28.93
N GLY A 99 2.40 -12.46 28.51
CA GLY A 99 1.33 -12.99 29.37
C GLY A 99 1.36 -14.51 29.60
N THR A 100 2.52 -15.10 29.91
CA THR A 100 2.61 -16.39 30.61
C THR A 100 3.87 -16.44 31.50
N THR A 101 3.91 -15.58 32.52
CA THR A 101 4.57 -15.93 33.78
C THR A 101 3.67 -15.48 34.94
N ASP A 102 3.13 -16.50 35.61
CA ASP A 102 2.66 -16.56 36.99
C ASP A 102 1.31 -15.90 37.36
N ASP A 103 0.22 -16.67 37.18
CA ASP A 103 -0.57 -17.25 38.30
C ASP A 103 -1.42 -18.45 37.83
#